data_AF-A0A520CBD9-F1
#
_entry.id   AF-A0A520CBD9-F1
#
_cell.length_a   1.000
_cell.length_b   1.000
_cell.length_c   1.000
_cell.angle_alpha   90.00
_cell.angle_beta   90.00
_cell.angle_gamma   90.00
#
_symmetry.space_group_name_H-M   'P 1'
#
loop_
_entity.id
_entity.type
_entity.pdbx_description
1 polymer ?
#
loop_
_entity_poly.entity_id
_entity_poly.type
_entity_poly.pdbx_seq_one_letter_code
_entity_poly.pdbx_strand_id
1 'polypeptide(L)'
;MNKIVFWSLILIFKIAILPAYAQQLVSIDTKLKHLAKITSNYPQEKVHLHTDKPYYVVGDDIWLKAYIVVAEKNEFSKLSKVLYIDLIDENKTIKKSVTLPIENGVAHGNITLVDSLNEGSYSIRAYT
;
A
#
# COMPACT_ATOMS: atom_id res chain seq x y z
N MET A 1 -57.77 -40.67 1.63
CA MET A 1 -56.31 -40.39 1.62
C MET A 1 -55.77 -40.71 3.00
N ASN A 2 -54.95 -41.76 3.12
CA ASN A 2 -54.54 -42.30 4.41
C ASN A 2 -53.72 -41.27 5.19
N LYS A 3 -54.13 -40.98 6.43
CA LYS A 3 -53.46 -39.99 7.30
C LYS A 3 -51.94 -40.22 7.37
N ILE A 4 -51.52 -41.48 7.30
CA ILE A 4 -50.11 -41.91 7.28
C ILE A 4 -49.33 -41.33 6.08
N VAL A 5 -49.93 -41.32 4.88
CA VAL A 5 -49.29 -40.79 3.65
C VAL A 5 -49.16 -39.27 3.71
N PHE A 6 -50.10 -38.60 4.36
CA PHE A 6 -50.06 -37.15 4.56
C PHE A 6 -48.95 -36.74 5.54
N TRP A 7 -48.78 -37.47 6.64
CA TRP A 7 -47.71 -37.21 7.62
C TRP A 7 -46.31 -37.56 7.10
N SER A 8 -46.17 -38.61 6.28
CA SER A 8 -44.88 -38.93 5.66
C SER A 8 -44.44 -37.87 4.64
N LEU A 9 -45.37 -37.27 3.91
CA LEU A 9 -45.08 -36.18 2.96
C LEU A 9 -44.60 -34.90 3.68
N ILE A 10 -45.22 -34.56 4.81
CA ILE A 10 -44.80 -33.42 5.65
C ILE A 10 -43.40 -33.64 6.23
N LEU A 11 -43.07 -34.87 6.64
CA LEU A 11 -41.75 -35.19 7.18
C LEU A 11 -40.64 -35.04 6.13
N ILE A 12 -40.88 -35.54 4.90
CA ILE A 12 -39.94 -35.42 3.78
C ILE A 12 -39.75 -33.94 3.39
N PHE A 13 -40.83 -33.14 3.38
CA PHE A 13 -40.75 -31.71 3.10
C PHE A 13 -39.93 -30.96 4.17
N LYS A 14 -40.04 -31.32 5.45
CA LYS A 14 -39.20 -30.73 6.51
C LYS A 14 -37.73 -31.12 6.40
N ILE A 15 -37.43 -32.36 6.01
CA ILE A 15 -36.05 -32.83 5.82
C ILE A 15 -35.38 -32.11 4.64
N ALA A 16 -36.13 -31.83 3.57
CA ALA A 16 -35.61 -31.12 2.40
C ALA A 16 -35.29 -29.63 2.68
N ILE A 17 -35.88 -29.01 3.71
CA ILE A 17 -35.68 -27.59 4.05
C ILE A 17 -34.53 -27.37 5.05
N LEU A 18 -34.09 -28.41 5.77
CA LEU A 18 -32.97 -28.32 6.73
C LEU A 18 -31.60 -27.96 6.11
N PRO A 19 -31.17 -28.46 4.94
CA PRO A 19 -29.85 -28.15 4.39
C PRO A 19 -29.74 -26.73 3.80
N ALA A 20 -30.87 -26.05 3.52
CA ALA A 20 -30.87 -24.72 2.91
C ALA A 20 -30.35 -23.61 3.85
N TYR A 21 -30.38 -23.82 5.17
CA TYR A 21 -29.88 -22.87 6.17
C TYR A 21 -28.39 -23.05 6.51
N ALA A 22 -27.71 -24.06 5.98
CA ALA A 22 -26.32 -24.36 6.34
C ALA A 22 -25.26 -23.64 5.49
N GLN A 23 -25.63 -23.02 4.36
CA GLN A 23 -24.68 -22.53 3.36
C GLN A 23 -24.35 -21.03 3.41
N GLN A 24 -24.77 -20.29 4.45
CA GLN A 24 -24.56 -18.83 4.53
C GLN A 24 -23.50 -18.39 5.55
N LEU A 25 -22.47 -19.23 5.77
CA LEU A 25 -21.31 -18.92 6.61
C LEU A 25 -20.01 -19.39 5.94
N VAL A 26 -19.81 -19.13 4.65
CA VAL A 26 -18.43 -19.01 4.13
C VAL A 26 -17.87 -17.75 4.80
N SER A 27 -17.32 -17.99 6.00
CA SER A 27 -17.27 -17.02 7.07
C SER A 27 -16.26 -15.94 6.74
N ILE A 28 -16.54 -14.71 7.19
CA ILE A 28 -15.63 -13.58 7.09
C ILE A 28 -14.21 -13.98 7.53
N ASP A 29 -14.07 -14.91 8.49
CA ASP A 29 -12.79 -15.46 8.95
C ASP A 29 -11.96 -16.11 7.84
N THR A 30 -12.59 -16.86 6.92
CA THR A 30 -11.85 -17.46 5.79
C THR A 30 -11.30 -16.41 4.83
N LYS A 31 -12.07 -15.35 4.56
CA LYS A 31 -11.60 -14.21 3.76
C LYS A 31 -10.50 -13.42 4.48
N LEU A 32 -10.66 -13.17 5.78
CA LEU A 32 -9.66 -12.48 6.60
C LEU A 32 -8.35 -13.27 6.66
N LYS A 33 -8.40 -14.60 6.83
CA LYS A 33 -7.21 -15.46 6.77
C LYS A 33 -6.51 -15.37 5.41
N HIS A 34 -7.26 -15.34 4.32
CA HIS A 34 -6.69 -15.21 2.98
C HIS A 34 -6.01 -13.84 2.78
N LEU A 35 -6.65 -12.75 3.21
CA LEU A 35 -6.07 -11.41 3.17
C LEU A 35 -4.82 -11.31 4.03
N ALA A 36 -4.86 -11.79 5.28
CA ALA A 36 -3.70 -11.82 6.16
C ALA A 36 -2.53 -12.60 5.55
N LYS A 37 -2.81 -13.72 4.89
CA LYS A 37 -1.80 -14.49 4.16
C LYS A 37 -1.18 -13.70 3.00
N ILE A 38 -1.99 -12.99 2.22
CA ILE A 38 -1.49 -12.14 1.13
C ILE A 38 -0.61 -11.01 1.69
N THR A 39 -1.09 -10.28 2.70
CA THR A 39 -0.35 -9.16 3.30
C THR A 39 0.97 -9.63 3.91
N SER A 40 0.99 -10.80 4.56
CA SER A 40 2.20 -11.39 5.13
C SER A 40 3.19 -11.86 4.05
N ASN A 41 2.71 -12.34 2.90
CA ASN A 41 3.58 -12.83 1.82
C ASN A 41 4.10 -11.71 0.91
N TYR A 42 3.35 -10.61 0.81
CA TYR A 42 3.64 -9.47 -0.05
C TYR A 42 3.55 -8.16 0.73
N PRO A 43 4.46 -7.95 1.72
CA PRO A 43 4.48 -6.73 2.51
C PRO A 43 4.65 -5.52 1.59
N GLN A 44 3.74 -4.55 1.70
CA GLN A 44 3.80 -3.29 0.96
C GLN A 44 4.64 -2.28 1.73
N GLU A 45 5.46 -1.50 1.03
CA GLU A 45 6.21 -0.39 1.64
C GLU A 45 5.50 0.95 1.42
N LYS A 46 5.67 1.88 2.36
CA LYS A 46 5.30 3.28 2.22
C LYS A 46 6.54 4.14 2.44
N VAL A 47 6.72 5.14 1.57
CA VAL A 47 7.79 6.12 1.69
C VAL A 47 7.20 7.43 2.23
N HIS A 48 7.72 7.88 3.37
CA HIS A 48 7.43 9.20 3.92
C HIS A 48 8.65 10.10 3.72
N LEU A 49 8.49 11.18 2.97
CA LEU A 49 9.58 12.11 2.66
C LEU A 49 9.38 13.43 3.41
N HIS A 50 10.41 13.89 4.10
CA HIS A 50 10.48 15.23 4.67
C HIS A 50 11.56 16.04 3.97
N THR A 51 11.25 17.30 3.73
CA THR A 51 12.20 18.31 3.22
C THR A 51 12.47 19.36 4.30
N ASP A 52 13.59 20.05 4.20
CA ASP A 52 13.99 21.08 5.16
C ASP A 52 13.18 22.39 5.04
N LYS A 53 12.68 22.71 3.84
CA LYS A 53 11.94 23.94 3.55
C LYS A 53 10.71 23.67 2.67
N PRO A 54 9.70 24.57 2.72
CA PRO A 54 8.56 24.52 1.81
C PRO A 54 8.82 25.17 0.44
N TYR A 55 9.80 26.07 0.33
CA TYR A 55 10.15 26.78 -0.90
C TYR A 55 11.66 26.86 -1.06
N TYR A 56 12.11 26.84 -2.31
CA TYR A 56 13.51 26.82 -2.69
C TYR A 56 13.76 27.77 -3.85
N VAL A 57 14.97 28.30 -3.91
CA VAL A 57 15.46 29.03 -5.08
C VAL A 57 16.48 28.20 -5.82
N VAL A 58 16.70 28.56 -7.07
CA VAL A 58 17.76 27.99 -7.89
C VAL A 58 19.12 28.24 -7.21
N GLY A 59 19.98 27.23 -7.21
CA GLY A 59 21.24 27.19 -6.45
C GLY A 59 21.12 26.57 -5.05
N ASP A 60 19.90 26.37 -4.53
CA ASP A 60 19.71 25.68 -3.25
C ASP A 60 19.88 24.15 -3.36
N ASP A 61 20.18 23.54 -2.21
CA ASP A 61 20.02 22.10 -1.99
C ASP A 61 18.69 21.84 -1.26
N ILE A 62 17.85 20.97 -1.85
CA ILE A 62 16.70 20.39 -1.15
C ILE A 62 17.23 19.28 -0.26
N TRP A 63 17.34 19.52 1.05
CA TRP A 63 17.73 18.50 2.00
C TRP A 63 16.54 17.61 2.33
N LEU A 64 16.74 16.30 2.29
CA LEU A 64 15.65 15.35 2.45
C LEU A 64 16.00 14.20 3.40
N LYS A 65 14.98 13.77 4.12
CA LYS A 65 15.00 12.58 4.96
C LYS A 65 13.77 11.74 4.66
N ALA A 66 14.00 10.49 4.29
CA ALA A 66 12.96 9.54 3.97
C ALA A 66 12.86 8.45 5.04
N TYR A 67 11.64 8.01 5.29
CA TYR A 67 11.31 6.91 6.19
C TYR A 67 10.50 5.88 5.41
N ILE A 68 11.03 4.66 5.31
CA ILE A 68 10.41 3.56 4.59
C ILE A 68 9.85 2.60 5.63
N VAL A 69 8.54 2.40 5.60
CA VAL A 69 7.81 1.59 6.58
C VAL A 69 6.99 0.50 5.91
N VAL A 70 6.79 -0.61 6.61
CA VAL A 70 5.84 -1.65 6.19
C VAL A 70 4.42 -1.12 6.41
N ALA A 71 3.61 -1.11 5.35
CA ALA A 71 2.31 -0.45 5.30
C ALA A 71 1.31 -0.92 6.37
N GLU A 72 1.40 -2.18 6.78
CA GLU A 72 0.49 -2.82 7.75
C GLU A 72 0.75 -2.35 9.19
N LYS A 73 2.02 -2.23 9.57
CA LYS A 73 2.44 -1.97 10.96
C LYS A 73 3.05 -0.58 11.18
N ASN A 74 3.39 0.12 10.11
CA ASN A 74 4.18 1.36 10.11
C ASN A 74 5.53 1.21 10.84
N GLU A 75 6.07 0.00 10.87
CA GLU A 75 7.43 -0.28 11.37
C GLU A 75 8.44 -0.09 10.25
N PHE A 76 9.68 0.31 10.58
CA PHE A 76 10.74 0.48 9.60
C PHE A 76 10.95 -0.78 8.77
N SER A 77 10.88 -0.62 7.45
CA SER A 77 11.08 -1.72 6.52
C SER A 77 12.56 -2.07 6.42
N LYS A 78 12.84 -3.37 6.34
CA LYS A 78 14.17 -3.91 6.04
C LYS A 78 14.27 -4.52 4.63
N LEU A 79 13.18 -4.43 3.85
CA LEU A 79 13.03 -5.09 2.55
C LEU A 79 13.87 -4.39 1.50
N SER A 80 13.57 -3.11 1.22
CA SER A 80 14.30 -2.33 0.22
C SER A 80 15.60 -1.75 0.76
N LYS A 81 16.60 -1.64 -0.14
CA LYS A 81 17.95 -1.13 0.16
C LYS A 81 18.28 0.17 -0.57
N VAL A 82 17.44 0.56 -1.52
CA VAL A 82 17.66 1.70 -2.39
C VAL A 82 16.36 2.49 -2.47
N LEU A 83 16.48 3.81 -2.37
CA LEU A 83 15.39 4.76 -2.59
C LEU A 83 15.72 5.58 -3.83
N TYR A 84 14.80 5.63 -4.78
CA TYR A 84 14.86 6.51 -5.94
C TYR A 84 14.01 7.74 -5.70
N ILE A 85 14.52 8.91 -6.07
CA ILE A 85 13.82 10.17 -5.95
C ILE A 85 13.94 10.93 -7.27
N ASP A 86 12.80 11.27 -7.87
CA ASP A 86 12.72 12.09 -9.07
C ASP A 86 12.17 13.49 -8.74
N LEU A 87 12.84 14.51 -9.26
CA LEU A 87 12.33 15.88 -9.35
C LEU A 87 11.68 16.08 -10.71
N ILE A 88 10.39 16.40 -10.72
CA ILE A 88 9.53 16.43 -11.90
C ILE A 88 8.97 17.84 -12.08
N ASP A 89 9.09 18.39 -13.29
CA ASP A 89 8.52 19.71 -13.63
C ASP A 89 7.01 19.66 -13.91
N GLU A 90 6.40 20.82 -14.15
CA GLU A 90 4.98 20.95 -14.50
C GLU A 90 4.58 20.19 -15.78
N ASN A 91 5.54 20.00 -16.70
CA ASN A 91 5.36 19.23 -17.92
C ASN A 91 5.54 17.71 -17.71
N LYS A 92 5.61 17.25 -16.45
CA LYS A 92 5.84 15.85 -16.07
C LYS A 92 7.17 15.28 -16.57
N THR A 93 8.13 16.15 -16.84
CA THR A 93 9.48 15.78 -17.26
C THR A 93 10.37 15.65 -16.03
N ILE A 94 11.08 14.53 -15.91
CA ILE A 94 12.09 14.32 -14.88
C ILE A 94 13.28 15.24 -15.18
N LYS A 95 13.58 16.18 -14.28
CA LYS A 95 14.75 17.07 -14.39
C LYS A 95 15.96 16.53 -13.65
N LYS A 96 15.74 15.79 -12.58
CA LYS A 96 16.81 15.20 -11.77
C LYS A 96 16.31 13.91 -11.15
N SER A 97 17.19 12.91 -11.11
CA SER A 97 16.99 11.69 -10.33
C SER A 97 18.14 11.52 -9.36
N VAL A 98 17.83 11.10 -8.15
CA VAL A 98 18.79 10.79 -7.09
C VAL A 98 18.49 9.40 -6.56
N THR A 99 19.56 8.64 -6.31
CA THR A 99 19.48 7.29 -5.75
C THR A 99 20.17 7.29 -4.40
N LEU A 100 19.47 6.90 -3.34
CA LEU A 100 19.96 6.93 -1.97
C LEU A 100 19.93 5.53 -1.35
N PRO A 101 20.98 5.14 -0.59
CA PRO A 101 20.94 3.92 0.19
C PRO A 101 19.92 4.03 1.33
N ILE A 102 19.21 2.93 1.60
CA ILE A 102 18.31 2.80 2.74
C ILE A 102 19.03 2.01 3.83
N GLU A 103 19.19 2.63 4.99
CA GLU A 103 19.76 2.03 6.19
C GLU A 103 18.70 1.96 7.28
N ASN A 104 18.36 0.73 7.70
CA ASN A 104 17.36 0.47 8.74
C ASN A 104 16.01 1.20 8.52
N GLY A 105 15.55 1.25 7.26
CA GLY A 105 14.29 1.90 6.88
C GLY A 105 14.37 3.43 6.81
N VAL A 106 15.56 4.01 6.82
CA VAL A 106 15.78 5.46 6.72
C VAL A 106 16.76 5.76 5.59
N ALA A 107 16.51 6.83 4.83
CA ALA A 107 17.45 7.38 3.87
C ALA A 107 17.59 8.89 4.07
N HIS A 108 18.75 9.43 3.76
CA HIS A 108 19.07 10.84 3.85
C HIS A 108 19.85 11.27 2.59
N GLY A 109 19.67 12.52 2.17
CA GLY A 109 20.36 13.05 1.01
C GLY A 109 19.91 14.45 0.65
N ASN A 110 20.26 14.88 -0.55
CA ASN A 110 19.86 16.17 -1.08
C ASN A 110 19.68 16.12 -2.61
N ILE A 111 18.93 17.10 -3.12
CA ILE A 111 18.80 17.38 -4.56
C ILE A 111 19.28 18.82 -4.79
N THR A 112 20.38 18.98 -5.51
CA THR A 112 20.89 20.31 -5.90
C THR A 112 20.08 20.87 -7.07
N LEU A 113 19.53 22.07 -6.90
CA LEU A 113 18.77 22.79 -7.90
C LEU A 113 19.72 23.62 -8.78
N VAL A 114 20.06 23.10 -9.96
CA VAL A 114 20.98 23.76 -10.89
C VAL A 114 20.36 24.99 -11.57
N ASP A 115 21.22 25.94 -11.95
CA ASP A 115 20.86 27.22 -12.58
C ASP A 115 20.04 27.13 -13.87
N SER A 116 20.03 25.96 -14.52
CA SER A 116 19.26 25.71 -15.74
C SER A 116 17.80 25.33 -15.50
N LEU A 117 17.35 25.24 -14.25
CA LEU A 117 15.95 24.94 -13.93
C LEU A 117 15.09 26.19 -14.12
N ASN A 118 13.97 26.02 -14.82
CA ASN A 118 12.99 27.08 -14.97
C ASN A 118 12.22 27.28 -13.66
N GLU A 119 11.80 28.52 -13.39
CA GLU A 119 10.87 28.82 -12.31
C GLU A 119 9.53 28.08 -12.53
N GLY A 120 8.93 27.61 -11.44
CA GLY A 120 7.63 26.93 -11.47
C GLY A 120 7.47 25.93 -10.33
N SER A 121 6.36 25.20 -10.37
CA SER A 121 6.05 24.15 -9.41
C SER A 121 6.75 22.85 -9.79
N TYR A 122 7.43 22.25 -8.81
CA TYR A 122 8.05 20.94 -8.97
C TYR A 122 7.39 19.92 -8.05
N SER A 123 7.27 18.69 -8.54
CA SER A 123 6.84 17.54 -7.76
C SER A 123 8.04 16.65 -7.44
N ILE A 124 8.11 16.16 -6.20
CA ILE A 124 9.07 15.14 -5.80
C ILE A 124 8.36 13.80 -5.74
N ARG A 125 8.89 12.80 -6.45
CA ARG A 125 8.40 11.42 -6.43
C ARG A 125 9.47 10.52 -5.85
N ALA A 126 9.15 9.84 -4.76
CA ALA A 126 10.05 8.89 -4.10
C ALA A 126 9.48 7.46 -4.14
N TYR A 127 10.31 6.48 -4.49
CA TYR A 127 9.91 5.07 -4.64
C TYR A 127 11.08 4.11 -4.39
N THR A 128 10.76 2.89 -3.95
CA THR A 128 11.72 1.79 -3.73
C THR A 128 11.71 0.78 -4.87
#